data_AF-A0A9E1RS56-F1
#
_entry.id   AF-A0A9E1RS56-F1
#
_cell.length_a   1.000
_cell.length_b   1.000
_cell.length_c   1.000
_cell.angle_alpha   90.00
_cell.angle_beta   90.00
_cell.angle_gamma   90.00
#
_symmetry.space_group_name_H-M   'P 1'
#
loop_
_entity.id
_entity.type
_entity.pdbx_description
1 polymer ?
#
loop_
_entity_poly.entity_id
_entity_poly.type
_entity_poly.pdbx_seq_one_letter_code
_entity_poly.pdbx_strand_id
1 'polypeptide(L)' 'AEVLGSMHHLAISVTPEKQAHLRSKLEAAGVPIDFEHNSSIYFNGPDGERLELLADKLGEMYGETVL' A
#
# COMPACT_ATOMS: atom_id res chain seq x y z
N ALA A 1 -10.38 2.12 -9.90
CA ALA A 1 -11.10 1.23 -10.83
C ALA A 1 -10.08 0.31 -11.47
N GLU A 2 -10.40 -0.97 -11.66
CA GLU A 2 -9.52 -1.87 -12.41
C GLU A 2 -9.35 -1.36 -13.84
N VAL A 3 -8.14 -1.52 -14.37
CA VAL A 3 -7.76 -1.06 -15.71
C VAL A 3 -7.37 -2.24 -16.58
N LEU A 4 -8.00 -2.36 -17.75
CA LEU A 4 -7.73 -3.44 -18.69
C LEU A 4 -6.39 -3.22 -19.39
N GLY A 5 -5.46 -4.17 -19.26
CA GLY A 5 -4.18 -4.17 -19.95
C GLY A 5 -3.13 -3.19 -19.43
N SER A 6 -3.36 -2.55 -18.26
CA SER A 6 -2.38 -1.67 -17.61
C SER A 6 -2.15 -2.04 -16.15
N MET A 7 -1.13 -1.44 -15.52
CA MET A 7 -0.83 -1.64 -14.10
C MET A 7 -1.89 -0.96 -13.22
N HIS A 8 -2.62 -1.75 -12.43
CA HIS A 8 -3.68 -1.21 -11.57
C HIS A 8 -3.14 -0.50 -10.32
N HIS A 9 -2.10 -1.07 -9.69
CA HIS A 9 -1.30 -0.46 -8.62
C HIS A 9 -0.04 -1.30 -8.38
N LEU A 10 0.91 -0.76 -7.61
CA LEU A 10 2.08 -1.48 -7.11
C LEU A 10 1.99 -1.61 -5.58
N ALA A 11 2.02 -2.84 -5.08
CA ALA A 11 2.07 -3.14 -3.65
C ALA A 11 3.51 -3.37 -3.18
N ILE A 12 3.87 -2.76 -2.05
CA ILE A 12 5.18 -2.88 -1.41
C ILE A 12 4.97 -3.49 -0.02
N SER A 13 5.48 -4.69 0.20
CA SER A 13 5.45 -5.35 1.51
C SER A 13 6.37 -4.63 2.50
N VAL A 14 5.84 -4.32 3.67
CA VAL A 14 6.55 -3.68 4.79
C VAL A 14 6.15 -4.35 6.10
N THR A 15 6.93 -4.20 7.17
CA THR A 15 6.45 -4.63 8.49
C THR A 15 5.37 -3.67 9.00
N PRO A 16 4.50 -4.08 9.95
CA PRO A 16 3.50 -3.19 10.54
C PRO A 16 4.10 -1.91 11.14
N GLU A 17 5.26 -2.00 11.79
CA GLU A 17 5.93 -0.83 12.38
C GLU A 17 6.43 0.13 11.30
N LYS A 18 6.91 -0.41 10.18
CA LYS A 18 7.33 0.39 9.02
C LYS A 18 6.14 1.03 8.31
N GLN A 19 5.01 0.32 8.19
CA GLN A 19 3.79 0.90 7.65
C GLN A 19 3.31 2.09 8.48
N ALA A 20 3.24 1.95 9.81
CA ALA A 20 2.86 3.04 10.70
C ALA A 20 3.80 4.26 10.58
N HIS A 21 5.12 4.00 10.50
CA HIS A 21 6.12 5.05 10.27
C HIS A 21 5.92 5.75 8.93
N LEU A 22 5.72 5.00 7.83
CA LEU A 22 5.52 5.57 6.50
C LEU A 22 4.21 6.33 6.38
N ARG A 23 3.13 5.85 7.00
CA ARG A 23 1.86 6.57 7.13
C ARG A 23 2.08 7.97 7.72
N SER A 24 2.80 8.07 8.84
CA SER A 24 3.06 9.37 9.47
C SER A 24 3.85 10.32 8.56
N LYS A 25 4.73 9.77 7.70
CA LYS A 25 5.45 10.56 6.69
C LYS A 25 4.55 11.05 5.56
N LEU A 26 3.63 10.21 5.08
CA LEU A 26 2.66 10.60 4.07
C LEU A 26 1.77 11.74 4.59
N GLU A 27 1.27 11.60 5.81
CA GLU A 27 0.49 12.64 6.50
C GLU A 27 1.29 13.95 6.66
N ALA A 28 2.53 13.87 7.14
CA ALA A 28 3.40 15.04 7.30
C ALA A 28 3.75 15.72 5.97
N ALA A 29 3.78 14.97 4.86
CA ALA A 29 4.00 15.49 3.52
C ALA A 29 2.70 16.01 2.86
N GLY A 30 1.55 15.88 3.52
CA GLY A 30 0.25 16.25 2.95
C GLY A 30 -0.22 15.35 1.81
N VAL A 31 0.30 14.12 1.73
CA VAL A 31 -0.14 13.13 0.74
C VAL A 31 -1.45 12.50 1.22
N PRO A 32 -2.54 12.58 0.45
CA PRO A 32 -3.81 11.98 0.83
C PRO A 32 -3.73 10.45 0.91
N ILE A 33 -4.35 9.87 1.93
CA ILE A 33 -4.62 8.44 2.00
C ILE A 33 -5.99 8.22 1.35
N ASP A 34 -6.02 7.43 0.27
CA ASP A 34 -7.25 7.16 -0.49
C ASP A 34 -8.08 6.06 0.16
N PHE A 35 -7.41 5.06 0.75
CA PHE A 35 -8.03 3.93 1.42
C PHE A 35 -7.10 3.32 2.45
N GLU A 36 -7.65 2.88 3.58
CA GLU A 36 -6.94 2.15 4.62
C GLU A 36 -7.85 1.05 5.17
N HIS A 37 -7.34 -0.19 5.22
CA HIS A 37 -8.04 -1.30 5.84
C HIS A 37 -7.07 -2.38 6.30
N ASN A 38 -7.14 -2.74 7.59
CA ASN A 38 -6.30 -3.73 8.25
C ASN A 38 -4.80 -3.52 7.97
N SER A 39 -4.24 -4.29 7.04
CA SER A 39 -2.83 -4.29 6.67
C SER A 39 -2.51 -3.53 5.39
N SER A 40 -3.46 -2.81 4.77
CA SER A 40 -3.24 -2.10 3.51
C SER A 40 -3.52 -0.60 3.63
N ILE A 41 -2.59 0.21 3.11
CA ILE A 41 -2.73 1.67 2.92
C ILE A 41 -2.51 2.00 1.44
N TYR A 42 -3.47 2.68 0.82
CA TYR A 42 -3.38 3.14 -0.56
C TYR A 42 -3.26 4.65 -0.64
N PHE A 43 -2.41 5.10 -1.57
CA PHE A 43 -2.17 6.50 -1.87
C PHE A 43 -1.70 6.65 -3.32
N ASN A 44 -1.77 7.86 -3.86
CA ASN A 44 -1.20 8.18 -5.17
C ASN A 44 0.17 8.86 -4.99
N GLY A 45 1.12 8.47 -5.83
CA GLY A 45 2.39 9.16 -5.94
C GLY A 45 2.27 10.45 -6.77
N PRO A 46 3.38 11.21 -6.88
CA PRO A 46 3.37 12.53 -7.54
C PRO A 46 3.08 12.45 -9.04
N ASP A 47 3.31 11.31 -9.69
CA ASP A 47 3.04 11.09 -11.12
C ASP A 47 1.67 10.43 -11.36
N GLY A 48 0.88 10.25 -10.30
CA GLY A 48 -0.46 9.65 -10.35
C GLY A 48 -0.45 8.12 -10.31
N GLU A 49 0.70 7.50 -10.04
CA GLU A 49 0.80 6.07 -9.84
C GLU A 49 0.12 5.65 -8.53
N ARG A 50 -0.70 4.61 -8.59
CA ARG A 50 -1.38 4.07 -7.41
C ARG A 50 -0.46 3.11 -6.66
N LEU A 51 -0.19 3.40 -5.41
CA LEU A 51 0.71 2.64 -4.54
C LEU A 51 -0.04 2.04 -3.36
N GLU A 52 0.45 0.91 -2.87
CA GLU A 52 -0.01 0.25 -1.66
C GLU A 52 1.17 -0.07 -0.74
N LEU A 53 1.03 0.26 0.55
CA LEU A 53 1.85 -0.31 1.62
C LEU A 53 1.10 -1.49 2.23
N LEU A 54 1.61 -2.70 2.05
CA LEU A 54 1.02 -3.93 2.55
C LEU A 54 1.82 -4.45 3.76
N ALA A 55 1.15 -4.65 4.89
CA ALA A 55 1.73 -5.10 6.14
C ALA A 55 1.54 -6.61 6.43
N ASP A 56 0.96 -7.36 5.48
CA ASP A 56 1.02 -8.81 5.50
C ASP A 56 2.49 -9.27 5.38
N LYS A 57 2.83 -10.41 5.98
CA LYS A 57 4.18 -10.96 5.82
C LYS A 57 4.44 -11.22 4.34
N LEU A 58 5.70 -11.04 3.93
CA LEU A 58 6.10 -11.36 2.58
C LEU A 58 5.83 -12.84 2.29
N GLY A 59 5.06 -13.11 1.23
CA GLY A 59 4.63 -14.45 0.88
C GLY A 59 3.36 -14.92 1.58
N GLU A 60 2.69 -14.05 2.35
CA GLU A 60 1.34 -14.26 2.84
C GLU A 60 0.37 -13.30 2.13
N MET A 61 -0.85 -13.76 1.90
CA MET A 61 -1.96 -12.95 1.39
C MET A 61 -3.23 -13.34 2.16
N TYR A 62 -3.85 -12.38 2.85
CA TYR A 62 -5.01 -12.63 3.70
C TYR A 62 -4.75 -13.69 4.80
N GLY A 63 -3.49 -13.81 5.24
CA GLY A 63 -3.06 -14.80 6.23
C GLY A 63 -2.73 -16.19 5.67
N GLU A 64 -2.86 -16.40 4.36
CA GLU A 64 -2.51 -17.66 3.68
C GLU A 64 -1.13 -17.56 3.01
N THR A 65 -0.31 -18.62 3.06
CA THR A 65 0.99 -18.67 2.37
C THR A 65 0.80 -18.83 0.86
N VAL A 66 1.44 -17.98 0.06
CA VAL A 66 1.31 -17.91 -1.41
C VAL A 66 2.63 -18.04 -2.18
N LEU A 67 3.76 -18.26 -1.48
CA LEU A 67 5.08 -18.52 -2.06
C LEU A 67 5.51 -19.99 -1.93
#